data_AF-A0AA35SIQ0-F1
#
_entry.id   AF-A0AA35SIQ0-F1
#
_cell.length_a   1.000
_cell.length_b   1.000
_cell.length_c   1.000
_cell.angle_alpha   90.00
_cell.angle_beta   90.00
_cell.angle_gamma   90.00
#
_symmetry.space_group_name_H-M   'P 1'
#
loop_
_entity.id
_entity.type
_entity.pdbx_description
1 polymer ?
#
loop_
_entity_poly.entity_id
_entity_poly.type
_entity_poly.pdbx_seq_one_letter_code
_entity_poly.pdbx_strand_id
1 'polypeptide(L)'
;MDLQSTAKVLAMEWGAKDFFVLVMEKLIFVKGFGKHWCKYPGKLGCCLQPEVDGLRLVSNTTSEFIHRVTSQSLAVLRIGSMEPGALLNDAFKEYEGDESHKADEYIRFIKDKLPDAILQCIKAAGEEFEPALQQSLLRVRLFDMYASTHTRKN
;
A
#
# COMPACT_ATOMS: atom_id res chain seq x y z
N MET A 1 3.10 -30.98 -3.87
CA MET A 1 4.20 -30.19 -4.47
C MET A 1 4.56 -30.92 -5.74
N ASP A 2 4.03 -30.50 -6.88
CA ASP A 2 4.52 -30.99 -8.18
C ASP A 2 5.76 -30.20 -8.54
N LEU A 3 6.92 -30.85 -8.46
CA LEU A 3 8.25 -30.28 -8.70
C LEU A 3 8.74 -30.53 -10.14
N GLN A 4 7.81 -30.69 -11.09
CA GLN A 4 8.13 -30.91 -12.51
C GLN A 4 7.43 -29.86 -13.37
N SER A 5 7.74 -28.59 -13.13
CA SER A 5 7.49 -27.57 -14.14
C SER A 5 8.68 -27.56 -15.11
N THR A 6 8.44 -27.95 -16.36
CA THR A 6 9.41 -27.88 -17.48
C THR A 6 9.61 -26.45 -17.99
N ALA A 7 8.99 -25.46 -17.38
CA ALA A 7 9.02 -24.09 -17.87
C ALA A 7 10.38 -23.44 -17.57
N LYS A 8 10.95 -22.82 -18.61
CA LYS A 8 12.25 -22.16 -18.56
C LYS A 8 12.19 -20.91 -17.69
N VAL A 9 13.06 -20.83 -16.68
CA VAL A 9 13.33 -19.59 -15.95
C VAL A 9 14.22 -18.71 -16.81
N LEU A 10 13.76 -17.50 -17.10
CA LEU A 10 14.46 -16.51 -17.91
C LEU A 10 15.37 -15.64 -17.05
N ALA A 11 14.90 -15.25 -15.87
CA ALA A 11 15.67 -14.48 -14.89
C ALA A 11 15.18 -14.77 -13.48
N MET A 12 16.07 -14.63 -12.50
CA MET A 12 15.77 -14.68 -11.08
C MET A 12 16.62 -13.66 -10.36
N GLU A 13 15.99 -12.79 -9.58
CA GLU A 13 16.71 -11.80 -8.77
C GLU A 13 16.06 -11.62 -7.40
N TRP A 14 16.89 -11.27 -6.41
CA TRP A 14 16.44 -10.86 -5.08
C TRP A 14 15.91 -9.43 -5.13
N GLY A 15 14.81 -9.19 -4.40
CA GLY A 15 14.26 -7.86 -4.17
C GLY A 15 14.33 -7.50 -2.69
N ALA A 16 14.91 -6.34 -2.38
CA ALA A 16 15.16 -5.91 -1.01
C ALA A 16 15.83 -7.02 -0.16
N LYS A 17 15.21 -7.40 0.97
CA LYS A 17 15.76 -8.35 1.95
C LYS A 17 14.94 -9.64 2.10
N ASP A 18 13.75 -9.70 1.52
CA ASP A 18 12.74 -10.65 1.97
C ASP A 18 11.84 -11.25 0.89
N PHE A 19 12.10 -10.94 -0.38
CA PHE A 19 11.48 -11.64 -1.49
C PHE A 19 12.42 -11.77 -2.68
N PHE A 20 12.08 -12.68 -3.59
CA PHE A 20 12.72 -12.81 -4.89
C PHE A 20 11.66 -12.89 -5.98
N VAL A 21 12.08 -12.58 -7.20
CA VAL A 21 11.22 -12.58 -8.39
C VAL A 21 11.80 -13.56 -9.41
N LEU A 22 10.93 -14.42 -9.96
CA LEU A 22 11.24 -15.30 -11.07
C LEU A 22 10.49 -14.83 -12.31
N VAL A 23 11.20 -14.63 -13.41
CA VAL A 23 10.62 -14.36 -14.72
C VAL A 23 10.64 -15.63 -15.56
N MET A 24 9.50 -15.98 -16.12
CA MET A 24 9.32 -17.05 -17.09
C MET A 24 8.60 -16.49 -18.33
N GLU A 25 8.51 -17.27 -19.40
CA GLU A 25 7.91 -16.79 -20.66
C GLU A 25 6.48 -16.27 -20.52
N LYS A 26 5.65 -16.94 -19.71
CA LYS A 26 4.21 -16.61 -19.56
C LYS A 26 3.84 -16.07 -18.18
N LEU A 27 4.73 -16.16 -17.21
CA LEU A 27 4.43 -15.84 -15.81
C LEU A 27 5.62 -15.19 -15.13
N ILE A 28 5.31 -14.26 -14.23
CA ILE A 28 6.24 -13.72 -13.25
C ILE A 28 5.76 -14.20 -11.88
N PHE A 29 6.69 -14.76 -11.10
CA PHE A 29 6.43 -15.22 -9.75
C PHE A 29 7.15 -14.31 -8.76
N VAL A 30 6.43 -13.83 -7.76
CA VAL A 30 7.00 -13.12 -6.61
C VAL A 30 6.83 -14.00 -5.39
N LYS A 31 7.93 -14.21 -4.67
CA LYS A 31 7.97 -15.08 -3.49
C LYS A 31 8.71 -14.42 -2.36
N GLY A 32 7.99 -14.13 -1.29
CA GLY A 32 8.58 -13.82 0.01
C GLY A 32 8.69 -15.06 0.91
N PHE A 33 9.03 -14.84 2.18
CA PHE A 33 9.10 -15.89 3.20
C PHE A 33 7.76 -16.52 3.59
N GLY A 34 6.64 -15.95 3.14
CA GLY A 34 5.30 -16.48 3.38
C GLY A 34 4.99 -17.77 2.60
N LYS A 35 3.87 -18.42 2.91
CA LYS A 35 3.46 -19.68 2.25
C LYS A 35 3.03 -19.47 0.79
N HIS A 36 2.40 -18.34 0.48
CA HIS A 36 1.80 -18.07 -0.83
C HIS A 36 2.81 -17.55 -1.85
N TRP A 37 2.44 -17.65 -3.13
CA TRP A 37 3.15 -17.07 -4.26
C TRP A 37 2.22 -16.07 -4.92
N CYS A 38 2.75 -14.92 -5.32
CA CYS A 38 2.03 -14.00 -6.19
C CYS A 38 2.42 -14.31 -7.63
N LYS A 39 1.42 -14.48 -8.51
CA LYS A 39 1.62 -14.78 -9.93
C LYS A 39 1.08 -13.64 -10.77
N TYR A 40 1.89 -13.17 -11.70
CA TYR A 40 1.53 -12.11 -12.64
C TYR A 40 1.73 -12.58 -14.08
N PRO A 41 1.01 -12.01 -15.06
CA PRO A 41 1.28 -12.27 -16.46
C PRO A 41 2.74 -11.98 -16.84
N GLY A 42 3.32 -12.84 -17.67
CA GLY A 42 4.68 -12.66 -18.19
C GLY A 42 4.81 -11.39 -19.03
N LYS A 43 6.00 -10.78 -19.00
CA LYS A 43 6.35 -9.62 -19.85
C LYS A 43 7.50 -9.98 -20.77
N LEU A 44 7.26 -9.93 -22.07
CA LEU A 44 8.26 -10.25 -23.08
C LEU A 44 9.41 -9.23 -23.01
N GLY A 45 10.65 -9.73 -22.98
CA GLY A 45 11.85 -8.90 -22.98
C GLY A 45 12.03 -8.05 -21.72
N CYS A 46 11.39 -8.41 -20.61
CA CYS A 46 11.63 -7.71 -19.35
C CYS A 46 12.95 -8.14 -18.69
N CYS A 47 13.60 -7.21 -18.00
CA CYS A 47 14.72 -7.47 -17.13
C CYS A 47 14.39 -7.10 -15.67
N LEU A 48 15.11 -7.72 -14.75
CA LEU A 48 15.03 -7.46 -13.32
C LEU A 48 16.20 -6.58 -12.91
N GLN A 49 15.90 -5.49 -12.20
CA GLN A 49 16.88 -4.57 -11.64
C GLN A 49 16.68 -4.51 -10.12
N PRO A 50 17.51 -5.19 -9.32
CA PRO A 50 17.45 -5.10 -7.86
C PRO A 50 17.70 -3.67 -7.38
N GLU A 51 16.95 -3.26 -6.36
CA GLU A 51 17.11 -1.98 -5.67
C GLU A 51 17.15 -2.21 -4.15
N VAL A 52 17.59 -1.19 -3.40
CA VAL A 52 17.73 -1.32 -1.93
C VAL A 52 16.39 -1.61 -1.24
N ASP A 53 15.30 -1.05 -1.75
CA ASP A 53 13.96 -1.14 -1.16
C ASP A 53 13.02 -2.08 -1.93
N GLY A 54 13.52 -2.75 -2.98
CA GLY A 54 12.68 -3.63 -3.78
C GLY A 54 13.35 -4.18 -5.03
N LEU A 55 12.57 -4.35 -6.07
CA LEU A 55 13.02 -4.80 -7.38
C LEU A 55 12.22 -4.10 -8.47
N ARG A 56 12.92 -3.57 -9.47
CA ARG A 56 12.29 -2.97 -10.63
C ARG A 56 12.23 -3.96 -11.79
N LEU A 57 11.03 -4.13 -12.34
CA LEU A 57 10.77 -4.87 -13.56
C LEU A 57 10.70 -3.88 -14.72
N VAL A 58 11.70 -3.92 -15.60
CA VAL A 58 11.78 -3.01 -16.75
C VAL A 58 11.46 -3.79 -18.02
N SER A 59 10.45 -3.35 -18.75
CA SER A 59 10.13 -3.84 -20.10
C SER A 59 10.30 -2.73 -21.12
N ASN A 60 10.06 -3.03 -22.39
CA ASN A 60 10.09 -2.04 -23.47
C ASN A 60 8.98 -0.96 -23.35
N THR A 61 7.98 -1.17 -22.49
CA THR A 61 6.80 -0.30 -22.38
C THR A 61 6.53 0.21 -20.97
N THR A 62 7.03 -0.48 -19.94
CA THR A 62 6.71 -0.20 -18.55
C THR A 62 7.93 -0.33 -17.66
N SER A 63 7.96 0.46 -16.59
CA SER A 63 8.90 0.33 -15.49
C SER A 63 8.09 0.18 -14.21
N GLU A 64 8.01 -1.05 -13.68
CA GLU A 64 7.20 -1.36 -12.52
C GLU A 64 8.08 -1.67 -11.32
N PHE A 65 7.75 -1.08 -10.17
CA PHE A 65 8.47 -1.31 -8.94
C PHE A 65 7.71 -2.30 -8.07
N ILE A 66 8.38 -3.40 -7.72
CA ILE A 66 7.86 -4.43 -6.82
C ILE A 66 8.55 -4.21 -5.49
N HIS A 67 7.75 -4.02 -4.44
CA HIS A 67 8.22 -3.92 -3.07
C HIS A 67 7.28 -4.64 -2.13
N ARG A 68 7.75 -4.89 -0.91
CA ARG A 68 6.90 -5.41 0.15
C ARG A 68 5.99 -4.30 0.65
N VAL A 69 4.72 -4.62 0.84
CA VAL A 69 3.78 -3.74 1.55
C VAL A 69 4.19 -3.65 3.02
N THR A 70 4.44 -2.44 3.50
CA THR A 70 4.93 -2.20 4.87
C THR A 70 3.83 -2.39 5.90
N SER A 71 4.20 -2.57 7.17
CA SER A 71 3.22 -2.67 8.26
C SER A 71 2.45 -1.36 8.47
N GLN A 72 3.06 -0.20 8.17
CA GLN A 72 2.41 1.10 8.27
C GLN A 72 1.30 1.24 7.22
N SER A 73 1.63 0.92 5.96
CA SER A 73 0.66 0.85 4.86
C SER A 73 -0.47 -0.12 5.16
N LEU A 74 -0.16 -1.33 5.65
CA LEU A 74 -1.17 -2.32 6.03
C LEU A 74 -2.04 -1.86 7.20
N ALA A 75 -1.51 -1.10 8.16
CA ALA A 75 -2.30 -0.59 9.28
C ALA A 75 -3.40 0.35 8.78
N VAL A 76 -3.12 1.20 7.78
CA VAL A 76 -4.04 2.25 7.31
C VAL A 76 -4.88 1.81 6.10
N LEU A 77 -4.31 1.08 5.15
CA LEU A 77 -4.94 0.79 3.84
C LEU A 77 -5.53 -0.62 3.73
N ARG A 78 -5.27 -1.51 4.69
CA ARG A 78 -5.85 -2.86 4.66
C ARG A 78 -7.36 -2.77 4.84
N ILE A 79 -8.08 -3.46 3.95
CA ILE A 79 -9.54 -3.58 4.02
C ILE A 79 -9.94 -4.15 5.39
N GLY A 80 -10.87 -3.45 6.05
CA GLY A 80 -11.37 -3.82 7.38
C GLY A 80 -10.39 -3.55 8.53
N SER A 81 -9.36 -2.72 8.31
CA SER A 81 -8.51 -2.28 9.40
C SER A 81 -9.25 -1.32 10.33
N MET A 82 -9.16 -1.58 11.64
CA MET A 82 -9.76 -0.76 12.70
C MET A 82 -8.70 0.09 13.44
N GLU A 83 -7.52 0.24 12.84
CA GLU A 83 -6.47 1.11 13.36
C GLU A 83 -6.92 2.58 13.27
N PRO A 84 -6.51 3.45 14.21
CA PRO A 84 -6.93 4.85 14.22
C PRO A 84 -6.70 5.58 12.89
N GLY A 85 -5.57 5.35 12.22
CA GLY A 85 -5.26 5.92 10.92
C GLY A 85 -6.15 5.40 9.80
N ALA A 86 -6.55 4.13 9.83
CA ALA A 86 -7.49 3.55 8.86
C ALA A 86 -8.87 4.21 8.99
N LEU A 87 -9.39 4.29 10.23
CA LEU A 87 -10.68 4.93 10.51
C LEU A 87 -10.68 6.41 10.11
N LEU A 88 -9.56 7.11 10.33
CA LEU A 88 -9.42 8.50 9.92
C LEU A 88 -9.37 8.65 8.39
N ASN A 89 -8.67 7.75 7.70
CA ASN A 89 -8.64 7.71 6.24
C ASN A 89 -10.02 7.41 5.64
N ASP A 90 -10.80 6.52 6.26
CA ASP A 90 -12.16 6.22 5.83
C ASP A 90 -13.10 7.41 6.12
N ALA A 91 -12.98 8.05 7.29
CA ALA A 91 -13.72 9.29 7.59
C ALA A 91 -13.46 10.37 6.53
N PHE A 92 -12.21 10.51 6.08
CA PHE A 92 -11.84 11.48 5.05
C PHE A 92 -12.47 11.14 3.69
N LYS A 93 -12.50 9.86 3.28
CA LYS A 93 -13.16 9.44 2.04
C LYS A 93 -14.67 9.70 2.06
N GLU A 94 -15.32 9.41 3.19
CA GLU A 94 -16.76 9.70 3.35
C GLU A 94 -17.04 11.21 3.30
N TYR A 95 -16.15 12.01 3.88
CA TYR A 95 -16.23 13.48 3.77
C TYR A 95 -16.06 13.98 2.33
N GLU A 96 -15.12 13.42 1.55
CA GLU A 96 -14.97 13.77 0.13
C GLU A 96 -16.15 13.30 -0.74
N GLY A 97 -16.91 12.29 -0.30
CA GLY A 97 -18.06 11.73 -1.00
C GLY A 97 -19.42 12.38 -0.67
N ASP A 98 -19.44 13.54 -0.01
CA ASP A 98 -20.63 14.23 0.52
C ASP A 98 -21.39 13.48 1.65
N GLU A 99 -20.82 12.42 2.23
CA GLU A 99 -21.42 11.63 3.31
C GLU A 99 -20.98 12.08 4.72
N SER A 100 -21.14 13.37 5.01
CA SER A 100 -20.64 14.02 6.23
C SER A 100 -21.09 13.34 7.55
N HIS A 101 -22.27 12.71 7.58
CA HIS A 101 -22.74 12.01 8.77
C HIS A 101 -21.90 10.78 9.12
N LYS A 102 -21.47 9.98 8.12
CA LYS A 102 -20.61 8.81 8.37
C LYS A 102 -19.21 9.23 8.78
N ALA A 103 -18.68 10.29 8.18
CA ALA A 103 -17.40 10.87 8.58
C ALA A 103 -17.41 11.29 10.07
N ASP A 104 -18.48 11.92 10.54
CA ASP A 104 -18.65 12.29 11.95
C ASP A 104 -18.71 11.09 12.90
N GLU A 105 -19.34 9.98 12.48
CA GLU A 105 -19.36 8.74 13.28
C GLU A 105 -17.94 8.19 13.46
N TYR A 106 -17.17 8.07 12.40
CA TYR A 106 -15.78 7.62 12.48
C TYR A 106 -14.92 8.54 13.36
N ILE A 107 -15.05 9.87 13.20
CA ILE A 107 -14.31 10.84 14.03
C ILE A 107 -14.66 10.70 15.51
N ARG A 108 -15.93 10.44 15.85
CA ARG A 108 -16.32 10.19 17.25
C ARG A 108 -15.63 8.95 17.83
N PHE A 109 -15.45 7.88 17.05
CA PHE A 109 -14.75 6.68 17.50
C PHE A 109 -13.27 6.90 17.81
N ILE A 110 -12.62 7.84 17.11
CA ILE A 110 -11.17 8.07 17.22
C ILE A 110 -10.78 9.41 17.85
N LYS A 111 -11.74 10.17 18.39
CA LYS A 111 -11.54 11.53 18.91
C LYS A 111 -10.34 11.64 19.86
N ASP A 112 -10.20 10.71 20.79
CA ASP A 112 -9.13 10.70 21.79
C ASP A 112 -7.78 10.19 21.24
N LYS A 113 -7.78 9.61 20.03
CA LYS A 113 -6.63 9.03 19.34
C LYS A 113 -6.27 9.76 18.05
N LEU A 114 -6.84 10.94 17.84
CA LEU A 114 -6.70 11.68 16.60
C LEU A 114 -5.23 12.06 16.28
N PRO A 115 -4.40 12.48 17.26
CA PRO A 115 -2.97 12.70 17.00
C PRO A 115 -2.25 11.42 16.53
N ASP A 116 -2.58 10.27 17.11
CA ASP A 116 -1.99 8.98 16.73
C ASP A 116 -2.44 8.55 15.34
N ALA A 117 -3.72 8.77 15.01
CA ALA A 117 -4.29 8.49 13.70
C ALA A 117 -3.59 9.29 12.58
N ILE A 118 -3.38 10.60 12.82
CA ILE A 118 -2.65 11.46 11.87
C ILE A 118 -1.22 10.97 11.69
N LEU A 119 -0.54 10.63 12.79
CA LEU A 119 0.82 10.12 12.73
C LEU A 119 0.91 8.79 11.98
N GLN A 120 -0.07 7.90 12.15
CA GLN A 120 -0.17 6.66 11.38
C GLN A 120 -0.33 6.94 9.88
N CYS A 121 -1.20 7.87 9.49
CA CYS A 121 -1.37 8.27 8.08
C CYS A 121 -0.08 8.88 7.50
N ILE A 122 0.63 9.73 8.25
CA ILE A 122 1.91 10.32 7.82
C ILE A 122 2.97 9.22 7.63
N LYS A 123 3.08 8.28 8.58
CA LYS A 123 4.01 7.15 8.48
C LYS A 123 3.68 6.26 7.28
N ALA A 124 2.41 5.93 7.07
CA ALA A 124 1.98 5.17 5.89
C ALA A 124 2.33 5.92 4.60
N ALA A 125 2.04 7.23 4.52
CA ALA A 125 2.36 8.05 3.34
C ALA A 125 3.86 8.09 3.02
N GLY A 126 4.73 8.02 4.03
CA GLY A 126 6.18 7.98 3.84
C GLY A 126 6.71 6.68 3.22
N GLU A 127 5.93 5.60 3.30
CA GLU A 127 6.28 4.27 2.78
C GLU A 127 5.56 3.96 1.44
N GLU A 128 4.65 4.83 1.00
CA GLU A 128 3.93 4.68 -0.26
C GLU A 128 4.70 5.28 -1.44
N PHE A 129 4.85 4.49 -2.51
CA PHE A 129 5.49 4.91 -3.75
C PHE A 129 4.50 5.48 -4.78
N GLU A 130 3.19 5.25 -4.58
CA GLU A 130 2.14 5.79 -5.46
C GLU A 130 1.77 7.22 -5.03
N PRO A 131 2.08 8.26 -5.84
CA PRO A 131 1.88 9.64 -5.43
C PRO A 131 0.44 9.98 -5.08
N ALA A 132 -0.54 9.38 -5.78
CA ALA A 132 -1.95 9.62 -5.49
C ALA A 132 -2.34 9.14 -4.08
N LEU A 133 -1.87 7.95 -3.67
CA LEU A 133 -2.11 7.42 -2.33
C LEU A 133 -1.37 8.22 -1.26
N GLN A 134 -0.11 8.58 -1.51
CA GLN A 134 0.67 9.43 -0.60
C GLN A 134 -0.02 10.77 -0.35
N GLN A 135 -0.51 11.44 -1.41
CA GLN A 135 -1.23 12.71 -1.27
C GLN A 135 -2.56 12.55 -0.52
N SER A 136 -3.32 11.49 -0.81
CA SER A 136 -4.57 11.20 -0.10
C SER A 136 -4.33 11.06 1.41
N LEU A 137 -3.32 10.27 1.81
CA LEU A 137 -2.97 10.06 3.22
C LEU A 137 -2.50 11.34 3.93
N LEU A 138 -1.82 12.24 3.22
CA LEU A 138 -1.35 13.51 3.79
C LEU A 138 -2.47 14.56 3.92
N ARG A 139 -3.49 14.52 3.05
CA ARG A 139 -4.62 15.46 3.08
C ARG A 139 -5.53 15.27 4.29
N VAL A 140 -5.50 14.09 4.89
CA VAL A 140 -6.22 13.75 6.13
C VAL A 140 -5.96 14.75 7.26
N ARG A 141 -4.75 15.33 7.34
CA ARG A 141 -4.41 16.36 8.34
C ARG A 141 -5.27 17.62 8.21
N LEU A 142 -5.67 18.01 6.99
CA LEU A 142 -6.53 19.18 6.77
C LEU A 142 -7.94 18.94 7.32
N PHE A 143 -8.40 17.69 7.26
CA PHE A 143 -9.71 17.29 7.79
C PHE A 143 -9.78 17.36 9.31
N ASP A 144 -8.71 16.98 10.03
CA ASP A 144 -8.62 17.19 11.49
C ASP A 144 -8.77 18.68 11.88
N MET A 145 -8.11 19.58 11.13
CA MET A 145 -8.26 21.03 11.36
C MET A 145 -9.70 21.51 11.12
N TYR A 146 -10.39 20.94 10.13
CA TYR A 146 -11.80 21.24 9.87
C TYR A 146 -12.74 20.68 10.97
N ALA A 147 -12.51 19.43 11.40
CA ALA A 147 -13.31 18.78 12.44
C ALA A 147 -13.13 19.44 13.81
N SER A 148 -11.91 19.85 14.16
CA SER A 148 -11.61 20.56 15.41
C SER A 148 -12.22 21.98 15.47
N THR A 149 -12.43 22.64 14.32
CA THR A 149 -13.12 23.94 14.27
C THR A 149 -14.65 23.82 14.32
N HIS A 150 -15.22 22.74 13.79
CA HIS A 150 -16.66 22.46 13.88
C HIS A 150 -17.09 21.93 15.25
N THR A 151 -16.26 21.10 15.88
CA THR A 151 -16.55 20.55 17.22
C THR A 151 -16.42 21.58 18.35
N ARG A 152 -15.75 22.73 18.14
CA ARG A 152 -15.72 23.85 19.10
C ARG A 152 -17.00 24.69 19.13
N LYS A 153 -17.93 24.51 18.18
CA LYS A 153 -19.17 25.29 18.08
C LYS A 153 -20.40 24.63 18.69
N ASN A 154 -20.27 23.41 19.23
CA ASN A 154 -21.32 22.69 19.98
C ASN A 154 -20.85 22.44 21.41
#